data_AF-A0A350RW15-F1
#
_entry.id   AF-A0A350RW15-F1
#
_cell.length_a   1.000
_cell.length_b   1.000
_cell.length_c   1.000
_cell.angle_alpha   90.00
_cell.angle_beta   90.00
_cell.angle_gamma   90.00
#
_symmetry.space_group_name_H-M   'P 1'
#
loop_
_entity.id
_entity.type
_entity.pdbx_description
1 polymer ?
#
loop_
_entity_poly.entity_id
_entity_poly.type
_entity_poly.pdbx_seq_one_letter_code
_entity_poly.pdbx_strand_id
1 'polypeptide(L)'
;MNVFSSIAPIFSGSPTGASTPVAGSGRTPEASGEKPATGDTSSTSKPVEQSSEGRKSDQSSESRSDARENPQGLTDEELKQLTDLKARDREVRAHEAAHQAAGGQYAGAMSFTYQRGPDGAQYAVGGEVPIDVSPVAGDPQATIEKMRVVRSAAMAPAQPSGQDRAVAAQAMQTMLQAQSELAAGEGESRTAEASASVEGSQGDARSARSREAEESYRNVSAMAGDSRYSESVTSLFA
;
A
#
# COMPACT_ATOMS: atom_id res chain seq x y z
N MET A 1 54.63 -5.01 4.44
CA MET A 1 54.66 -3.67 5.03
C MET A 1 53.29 -3.02 4.93
N ASN A 2 52.77 -2.63 6.09
CA ASN A 2 51.72 -1.66 6.45
C ASN A 2 50.38 -1.56 5.72
N VAL A 3 49.39 -2.05 6.48
CA VAL A 3 47.98 -1.66 6.62
C VAL A 3 47.79 -0.18 7.01
N PHE A 4 46.80 0.48 6.40
CA PHE A 4 46.12 1.70 6.88
C PHE A 4 44.63 1.46 6.55
N SER A 5 43.66 1.25 7.46
CA SER A 5 43.27 1.85 8.75
C SER A 5 42.97 3.35 8.67
N SER A 6 41.68 3.68 8.54
CA SER A 6 41.04 4.99 8.79
C SER A 6 39.51 4.76 8.81
N ILE A 7 38.93 4.35 9.94
CA ILE A 7 38.34 5.18 11.02
C ILE A 7 37.15 6.02 10.53
N ALA A 8 35.95 5.55 10.88
CA ALA A 8 34.68 6.27 10.76
C ALA A 8 34.46 7.21 11.97
N PRO A 9 33.80 8.37 11.80
CA PRO A 9 33.27 9.12 12.93
C PRO A 9 31.89 8.58 13.36
N ILE A 10 31.86 8.13 14.60
CA ILE A 10 30.67 7.86 15.43
C ILE A 10 30.12 9.21 15.92
N PHE A 11 28.94 9.60 15.45
CA PHE A 11 28.19 10.71 16.06
C PHE A 11 27.14 10.14 17.01
N SER A 12 27.43 10.31 18.30
CA SER A 12 26.55 10.01 19.43
C SER A 12 25.74 11.26 19.76
N GLY A 13 24.41 11.14 19.79
CA GLY A 13 23.50 12.20 20.20
C GLY A 13 22.21 11.59 20.74
N SER A 14 22.13 11.47 22.07
CA SER A 14 20.97 10.99 22.82
C SER A 14 19.86 12.05 22.95
N PRO A 15 18.62 11.64 23.31
CA PRO A 15 17.42 12.45 23.19
C PRO A 15 17.03 13.20 24.49
N THR A 16 16.56 14.44 24.32
CA THR A 16 15.81 15.24 25.31
C THR A 16 14.83 16.07 24.47
N GLY A 17 13.54 16.17 24.71
CA GLY A 17 12.64 15.87 25.81
C GLY A 17 11.33 16.65 25.54
N ALA A 18 10.38 16.55 26.47
CA ALA A 18 9.14 17.34 26.57
C ALA A 18 7.91 16.81 25.81
N SER A 19 7.21 15.92 26.51
CA SER A 19 5.79 15.65 26.40
C SER A 19 4.98 16.83 26.98
N THR A 20 3.92 17.25 26.30
CA THR A 20 2.80 17.99 26.88
C THR A 20 1.49 17.37 26.38
N PRO A 21 0.62 16.85 27.26
CA PRO A 21 -0.73 16.46 26.90
C PRO A 21 -1.68 17.66 27.09
N VAL A 22 -2.33 18.11 26.01
CA VAL A 22 -3.54 18.93 26.14
C VAL A 22 -4.75 18.00 26.10
N ALA A 23 -5.37 17.84 27.26
CA ALA A 23 -6.62 17.14 27.43
C ALA A 23 -7.79 18.04 27.00
N GLY A 24 -8.67 17.46 26.20
CA GLY A 24 -10.12 17.49 26.40
C GLY A 24 -10.82 18.84 26.47
N SER A 25 -11.59 19.15 25.42
CA SER A 25 -12.96 19.60 25.63
C SER A 25 -13.83 19.18 24.45
N GLY A 26 -14.58 18.10 24.64
CA GLY A 26 -15.65 17.72 23.73
C GLY A 26 -16.82 18.68 23.86
N ARG A 27 -17.42 19.05 22.73
CA ARG A 27 -18.82 19.50 22.66
C ARG A 27 -19.35 19.44 21.23
N THR A 28 -20.01 18.36 20.91
CA THR A 28 -21.22 18.28 20.06
C THR A 28 -22.26 17.52 20.90
N PRO A 29 -23.58 17.61 20.66
CA PRO A 29 -24.28 17.99 19.42
C PRO A 29 -25.40 19.03 19.64
N GLU A 30 -26.00 19.56 18.56
CA GLU A 30 -27.46 19.56 18.36
C GLU A 30 -27.82 20.14 16.98
N ALA A 31 -28.81 19.52 16.35
CA ALA A 31 -29.34 19.85 15.03
C ALA A 31 -30.78 20.35 15.14
N SER A 32 -31.10 21.41 14.39
CA SER A 32 -32.42 21.81 13.81
C SER A 32 -32.30 23.30 13.51
N GLY A 33 -32.51 23.83 12.31
CA GLY A 33 -33.56 23.48 11.36
C GLY A 33 -34.60 24.59 11.42
N GLU A 34 -34.45 25.67 10.65
CA GLU A 34 -35.57 26.45 10.08
C GLU A 34 -35.07 27.54 9.10
N LYS A 35 -35.81 27.66 8.01
CA LYS A 35 -35.77 28.62 6.90
C LYS A 35 -37.26 29.02 6.71
N PRO A 36 -37.66 30.00 5.87
CA PRO A 36 -37.12 31.30 5.44
C PRO A 36 -38.09 32.46 5.80
N ALA A 37 -37.67 33.72 5.61
CA ALA A 37 -38.63 34.81 5.35
C ALA A 37 -38.04 35.86 4.41
N THR A 38 -38.83 36.15 3.38
CA THR A 38 -38.70 37.14 2.31
C THR A 38 -38.90 38.57 2.84
N GLY A 39 -38.26 39.55 2.20
CA GLY A 39 -38.51 40.98 2.42
C GLY A 39 -37.78 41.85 1.40
N ASP A 40 -38.50 42.15 0.32
CA ASP A 40 -38.21 43.09 -0.77
C ASP A 40 -38.34 44.56 -0.31
N THR A 41 -37.92 45.49 -1.18
CA THR A 41 -38.05 46.97 -1.16
C THR A 41 -37.01 47.74 -0.34
N SER A 42 -36.49 48.91 -0.73
CA SER A 42 -36.50 49.69 -1.97
C SER A 42 -35.54 50.87 -1.77
N SER A 43 -34.80 51.21 -2.82
CA SER A 43 -34.64 52.56 -3.36
C SER A 43 -34.63 53.76 -2.40
N THR A 44 -33.47 54.42 -2.27
CA THR A 44 -33.42 55.88 -2.07
C THR A 44 -32.30 56.47 -2.89
N SER A 45 -32.71 57.10 -3.99
CA SER A 45 -31.93 58.03 -4.81
C SER A 45 -32.11 59.44 -4.23
N LYS A 46 -31.06 60.28 -4.27
CA LYS A 46 -31.11 61.68 -4.77
C LYS A 46 -29.70 62.32 -4.78
N PRO A 47 -29.48 63.35 -5.62
CA PRO A 47 -28.26 63.56 -6.40
C PRO A 47 -27.54 64.89 -6.10
N VAL A 48 -26.36 65.09 -6.67
CA VAL A 48 -25.78 66.41 -6.93
C VAL A 48 -25.00 66.40 -8.24
N GLU A 49 -25.54 67.08 -9.26
CA GLU A 49 -24.80 67.65 -10.40
C GLU A 49 -24.18 68.99 -9.97
N GLN A 50 -22.97 69.33 -10.43
CA GLN A 50 -22.78 70.25 -11.58
C GLN A 50 -21.30 70.50 -11.92
N SER A 51 -21.00 70.32 -13.22
CA SER A 51 -20.11 71.06 -14.12
C SER A 51 -18.63 71.33 -13.79
N SER A 52 -17.75 70.86 -14.69
CA SER A 52 -17.19 71.74 -15.74
C SER A 52 -16.38 70.95 -16.79
N GLU A 53 -16.78 71.09 -18.05
CA GLU A 53 -16.08 70.69 -19.28
C GLU A 53 -14.59 71.07 -19.34
N GLY A 54 -13.79 70.11 -19.85
CA GLY A 54 -13.02 70.35 -21.07
C GLY A 54 -11.53 70.64 -20.93
N ARG A 55 -10.69 69.59 -21.01
CA ARG A 55 -9.41 69.62 -21.75
C ARG A 55 -9.13 68.27 -22.41
N LYS A 56 -9.04 68.28 -23.74
CA LYS A 56 -8.46 67.24 -24.61
C LYS A 56 -6.93 67.24 -24.47
N SER A 57 -6.32 66.16 -24.98
CA SER A 57 -4.89 65.79 -25.06
C SER A 57 -4.28 65.42 -23.70
N ASP A 58 -3.77 64.21 -23.49
CA ASP A 58 -2.75 63.59 -24.32
C ASP A 58 -2.78 62.04 -24.22
N GLN A 59 -2.60 61.38 -25.36
CA GLN A 59 -2.37 59.95 -25.47
C GLN A 59 -0.93 59.67 -25.03
N SER A 60 -0.74 59.10 -23.84
CA SER A 60 0.47 58.34 -23.48
C SER A 60 0.31 57.72 -22.09
N SER A 61 -0.59 56.76 -21.97
CA SER A 61 -0.68 55.93 -20.76
C SER A 61 -0.86 54.44 -21.09
N GLU A 62 -0.21 53.97 -22.15
CA GLU A 62 -0.16 52.55 -22.54
C GLU A 62 1.20 51.91 -22.21
N SER A 63 1.93 52.44 -21.21
CA SER A 63 3.24 51.87 -20.83
C SER A 63 3.56 51.93 -19.33
N ARG A 64 2.55 52.10 -18.47
CA ARG A 64 2.73 52.13 -17.01
C ARG A 64 1.95 51.06 -16.24
N SER A 65 1.26 50.17 -16.96
CA SER A 65 0.56 49.01 -16.39
C SER A 65 1.46 47.77 -16.29
N ASP A 66 2.42 47.58 -17.19
CA ASP A 66 3.29 46.38 -17.19
C ASP A 66 4.34 46.38 -16.07
N ALA A 67 4.74 47.56 -15.59
CA ALA A 67 5.76 47.70 -14.55
C ALA A 67 5.28 47.27 -13.13
N ARG A 68 3.98 46.97 -12.95
CA ARG A 68 3.44 46.54 -11.64
C ARG A 68 3.30 45.03 -11.50
N GLU A 69 3.37 44.26 -12.59
CA GLU A 69 3.28 42.79 -12.57
C GLU A 69 4.66 42.10 -12.58
N ASN A 70 5.73 42.85 -12.85
CA ASN A 70 7.07 42.33 -13.03
C ASN A 70 8.09 42.97 -12.05
N PRO A 71 8.04 42.61 -10.75
CA PRO A 71 8.96 43.14 -9.74
C PRO A 71 10.42 42.71 -9.96
N GLN A 72 10.66 41.78 -10.88
CA GLN A 72 11.98 41.20 -11.17
C GLN A 72 12.63 41.81 -12.41
N GLY A 73 11.92 42.67 -13.16
CA GLY A 73 12.46 43.33 -14.35
C GLY A 73 12.73 42.38 -15.51
N LEU A 74 12.01 41.25 -15.57
CA LEU A 74 12.14 40.22 -16.60
C LEU A 74 11.60 40.71 -17.96
N THR A 75 12.06 40.14 -19.08
CA THR A 75 11.37 40.36 -20.36
C THR A 75 10.06 39.56 -20.42
N ASP A 76 9.18 39.87 -21.38
CA ASP A 76 7.94 39.10 -21.57
C ASP A 76 8.22 37.62 -21.87
N GLU A 77 9.31 37.34 -22.61
CA GLU A 77 9.77 35.97 -22.87
C GLU A 77 10.21 35.26 -21.59
N GLU A 78 10.97 35.94 -20.72
CA GLU A 78 11.41 35.40 -19.44
C GLU A 78 10.23 35.17 -18.48
N LEU A 79 9.24 36.07 -18.48
CA LEU A 79 8.03 35.92 -17.67
C LEU A 79 7.19 34.71 -18.14
N LYS A 80 7.08 34.50 -19.45
CA LYS A 80 6.44 33.31 -20.02
C LYS A 80 7.18 32.04 -19.61
N GLN A 81 8.50 32.01 -19.77
CA GLN A 81 9.33 30.87 -19.35
C GLN A 81 9.16 30.57 -17.86
N LEU A 82 9.16 31.61 -17.01
CA LEU A 82 8.95 31.47 -15.58
C LEU A 82 7.57 30.88 -15.25
N THR A 83 6.54 31.30 -15.96
CA THR A 83 5.18 30.79 -15.81
C THR A 83 5.09 29.32 -16.18
N ASP A 84 5.70 28.91 -17.29
CA ASP A 84 5.74 27.51 -17.73
C ASP A 84 6.51 26.62 -16.74
N LEU A 85 7.64 27.10 -16.21
CA LEU A 85 8.41 26.37 -15.19
C LEU A 85 7.62 26.19 -13.89
N LYS A 86 6.90 27.23 -13.44
CA LYS A 86 6.03 27.16 -12.26
C LYS A 86 4.85 26.23 -12.44
N ALA A 87 4.32 26.12 -13.66
CA ALA A 87 3.26 25.16 -13.98
C ALA A 87 3.80 23.73 -13.92
N ARG A 88 4.92 23.47 -14.61
CA ARG A 88 5.56 22.15 -14.63
C ARG A 88 5.99 21.68 -13.24
N ASP A 89 6.56 22.55 -12.41
CA ASP A 89 6.96 22.19 -11.04
C ASP A 89 5.75 21.73 -10.20
N ARG A 90 4.63 22.42 -10.31
CA ARG A 90 3.40 22.01 -9.61
C ARG A 90 2.88 20.67 -10.12
N GLU A 91 2.89 20.45 -11.43
CA GLU A 91 2.46 19.19 -12.03
C GLU A 91 3.35 18.03 -11.60
N VAL A 92 4.67 18.18 -11.70
CA VAL A 92 5.64 17.15 -11.29
C VAL A 92 5.49 16.81 -9.82
N ARG A 93 5.41 17.81 -8.94
CA ARG A 93 5.23 17.55 -7.50
C ARG A 93 3.90 16.86 -7.20
N ALA A 94 2.82 17.24 -7.88
CA ALA A 94 1.53 16.59 -7.72
C ALA A 94 1.57 15.13 -8.23
N HIS A 95 2.28 14.88 -9.34
CA HIS A 95 2.50 13.55 -9.90
C HIS A 95 3.24 12.64 -8.91
N GLU A 96 4.39 13.08 -8.41
CA GLU A 96 5.17 12.30 -7.43
C GLU A 96 4.43 12.13 -6.10
N ALA A 97 3.72 13.17 -5.64
CA ALA A 97 2.91 13.08 -4.42
C ALA A 97 1.81 12.02 -4.53
N ALA A 98 1.17 11.89 -5.70
CA ALA A 98 0.15 10.87 -5.94
C ALA A 98 0.74 9.46 -5.86
N HIS A 99 1.90 9.23 -6.47
CA HIS A 99 2.61 7.94 -6.37
C HIS A 99 2.94 7.60 -4.92
N GLN A 100 3.53 8.53 -4.17
CA GLN A 100 3.90 8.29 -2.76
C GLN A 100 2.69 8.00 -1.88
N ALA A 101 1.63 8.81 -2.02
CA ALA A 101 0.44 8.69 -1.19
C ALA A 101 -0.26 7.34 -1.39
N ALA A 102 -0.33 6.87 -2.64
CA ALA A 102 -0.94 5.59 -2.96
C ALA A 102 -0.02 4.38 -2.68
N GLY A 103 1.29 4.54 -2.84
CA GLY A 103 2.26 3.47 -2.60
C GLY A 103 2.56 3.22 -1.13
N GLY A 104 2.41 4.25 -0.28
CA GLY A 104 2.64 4.14 1.16
C GLY A 104 4.00 3.53 1.48
N GLN A 105 4.00 2.42 2.23
CA GLN A 105 5.21 1.70 2.60
C GLN A 105 5.96 1.02 1.43
N TYR A 106 5.29 0.83 0.28
CA TYR A 106 5.91 0.21 -0.90
C TYR A 106 6.45 1.25 -1.89
N ALA A 107 6.23 2.54 -1.63
CA ALA A 107 6.88 3.63 -2.33
C ALA A 107 8.16 4.03 -1.58
N GLY A 108 9.27 4.16 -2.32
CA GLY A 108 10.50 4.76 -1.82
C GLY A 108 10.42 6.28 -1.72
N ALA A 109 11.55 6.95 -1.56
CA ALA A 109 11.58 8.41 -1.46
C ALA A 109 11.47 9.09 -2.84
N MET A 110 10.71 10.19 -2.90
CA MET A 110 10.64 11.05 -4.09
C MET A 110 12.02 11.61 -4.46
N SER A 111 12.30 11.65 -5.74
CA SER A 111 13.45 12.36 -6.32
C SER A 111 12.98 13.32 -7.39
N PHE A 112 13.70 14.43 -7.57
CA PHE A 112 13.35 15.48 -8.54
C PHE A 112 14.56 15.90 -9.36
N THR A 113 14.31 16.16 -10.64
CA THR A 113 15.24 16.84 -11.53
C THR A 113 14.83 18.30 -11.67
N TYR A 114 15.79 19.20 -11.51
CA TYR A 114 15.53 20.64 -11.44
C TYR A 114 16.07 21.39 -12.66
N GLN A 115 15.39 22.49 -13.00
CA GLN A 115 15.86 23.50 -13.92
C GLN A 115 15.87 24.87 -13.23
N ARG A 116 16.93 25.66 -13.44
CA ARG A 116 17.00 27.04 -12.94
C ARG A 116 16.20 27.97 -13.86
N GLY A 117 15.31 28.78 -13.27
CA GLY A 117 14.53 29.80 -13.97
C GLY A 117 15.29 31.13 -14.16
N PRO A 118 14.73 32.06 -14.95
CA PRO A 118 15.31 33.40 -15.15
C PRO A 118 15.31 34.26 -13.87
N ASP A 119 14.47 33.90 -12.90
CA ASP A 119 14.44 34.46 -11.55
C ASP A 119 15.51 33.88 -10.60
N GLY A 120 16.34 32.93 -11.09
CA GLY A 120 17.40 32.28 -10.32
C GLY A 120 16.93 31.11 -9.43
N ALA A 121 15.62 30.89 -9.29
CA ALA A 121 15.06 29.80 -8.50
C ALA A 121 15.14 28.45 -9.25
N GLN A 122 15.00 27.34 -8.52
CA GLN A 122 14.97 26.00 -9.09
C GLN A 122 13.55 25.45 -9.12
N TYR A 123 13.17 24.88 -10.27
CA TYR A 123 11.85 24.32 -10.54
C TYR A 123 11.98 22.86 -10.93
N ALA A 124 11.16 21.98 -10.36
CA ALA A 124 11.13 20.57 -10.72
C ALA A 124 10.55 20.42 -12.14
N VAL A 125 11.32 19.78 -13.01
CA VAL A 125 10.92 19.52 -14.41
C VAL A 125 10.74 18.04 -14.70
N GLY A 126 11.15 17.20 -13.76
CA GLY A 126 10.88 15.77 -13.73
C GLY A 126 11.01 15.25 -12.30
N GLY A 127 10.46 14.08 -12.05
CA GLY A 127 10.54 13.40 -10.77
C GLY A 127 10.30 11.92 -10.94
N GLU A 128 10.58 11.18 -9.86
CA GLU A 128 10.29 9.75 -9.78
C GLU A 128 10.10 9.32 -8.33
N VAL A 129 9.20 8.36 -8.15
CA VAL A 129 9.00 7.61 -6.90
C VAL A 129 9.22 6.13 -7.22
N PRO A 130 10.30 5.50 -6.74
CA PRO A 130 10.50 4.07 -6.96
C PRO A 130 9.44 3.27 -6.20
N ILE A 131 8.83 2.28 -6.85
CA ILE A 131 7.82 1.41 -6.24
C ILE A 131 8.35 -0.02 -6.21
N ASP A 132 8.29 -0.67 -5.04
CA ASP A 132 8.80 -2.03 -4.87
C ASP A 132 7.83 -3.09 -5.45
N VAL A 133 8.24 -3.67 -6.57
CA VAL A 133 7.55 -4.73 -7.33
C VAL A 133 7.96 -6.15 -6.92
N SER A 134 8.80 -6.29 -5.88
CA SER A 134 9.31 -7.60 -5.46
C SER A 134 8.21 -8.41 -4.76
N PRO A 135 8.12 -9.73 -5.00
CA PRO A 135 7.20 -10.58 -4.25
C PRO A 135 7.61 -10.69 -2.77
N VAL A 136 6.66 -11.08 -1.91
CA VAL A 136 6.93 -11.43 -0.52
C VAL A 136 7.32 -12.91 -0.48
N ALA A 137 8.55 -13.19 -0.06
CA ALA A 137 9.11 -14.54 -0.11
C ALA A 137 8.30 -15.52 0.76
N GLY A 138 7.89 -16.64 0.17
CA GLY A 138 7.16 -17.71 0.87
C GLY A 138 5.71 -17.38 1.22
N ASP A 139 5.19 -16.21 0.81
CA ASP A 139 3.81 -15.81 1.09
C ASP A 139 3.13 -15.27 -0.19
N PRO A 140 2.46 -16.15 -0.95
CA PRO A 140 1.72 -15.76 -2.14
C PRO A 140 0.54 -14.82 -1.83
N GLN A 141 -0.10 -14.93 -0.65
CA GLN A 141 -1.20 -14.04 -0.27
C GLN A 141 -0.70 -12.62 -0.04
N ALA A 142 0.34 -12.46 0.78
CA ALA A 142 0.95 -11.16 1.03
C ALA A 142 1.50 -10.55 -0.28
N THR A 143 2.01 -11.37 -1.20
CA THR A 143 2.42 -10.92 -2.53
C THR A 143 1.24 -10.34 -3.33
N ILE A 144 0.08 -11.02 -3.36
CA ILE A 144 -1.12 -10.53 -4.06
C ILE A 144 -1.55 -9.19 -3.47
N GLU A 145 -1.61 -9.07 -2.14
CA GLU A 145 -2.01 -7.84 -1.46
C GLU A 145 -1.04 -6.70 -1.74
N LYS A 146 0.27 -6.94 -1.63
CA LYS A 146 1.31 -5.98 -1.97
C LYS A 146 1.18 -5.53 -3.42
N MET A 147 1.04 -6.45 -4.37
CA MET A 147 0.94 -6.13 -5.79
C MET A 147 -0.33 -5.34 -6.14
N ARG A 148 -1.42 -5.49 -5.38
CA ARG A 148 -2.62 -4.64 -5.55
C ARG A 148 -2.31 -3.18 -5.21
N VAL A 149 -1.61 -2.96 -4.09
CA VAL A 149 -1.20 -1.61 -3.67
C VAL A 149 -0.22 -1.02 -4.69
N VAL A 150 0.82 -1.77 -5.06
CA VAL A 150 1.82 -1.35 -6.07
C VAL A 150 1.17 -0.97 -7.40
N ARG A 151 0.25 -1.79 -7.91
CA ARG A 151 -0.49 -1.48 -9.15
C ARG A 151 -1.31 -0.20 -9.01
N SER A 152 -1.99 -0.02 -7.88
CA SER A 152 -2.77 1.19 -7.63
C SER A 152 -1.89 2.44 -7.53
N ALA A 153 -0.72 2.32 -6.92
CA ALA A 153 0.23 3.40 -6.76
C ALA A 153 0.83 3.84 -8.10
N ALA A 154 1.21 2.89 -8.94
CA ALA A 154 1.69 3.16 -10.28
C ALA A 154 0.62 3.81 -11.18
N MET A 155 -0.66 3.57 -10.92
CA MET A 155 -1.78 4.16 -11.67
C MET A 155 -2.39 5.39 -10.98
N ALA A 156 -1.82 5.86 -9.87
CA ALA A 156 -2.43 6.88 -9.02
C ALA A 156 -2.51 8.28 -9.65
N PRO A 157 -1.48 8.79 -10.36
CA PRO A 157 -1.60 10.07 -11.04
C PRO A 157 -2.67 10.03 -12.14
N ALA A 158 -3.30 11.17 -12.40
CA ALA A 158 -4.33 11.26 -13.44
C ALA A 158 -3.81 10.92 -14.85
N GLN A 159 -2.52 11.14 -15.09
CA GLN A 159 -1.83 10.82 -16.33
C GLN A 159 -0.55 10.01 -16.02
N PRO A 160 -0.67 8.69 -15.78
CA PRO A 160 0.50 7.86 -15.50
C PRO A 160 1.44 7.84 -16.71
N SER A 161 2.75 7.90 -16.46
CA SER A 161 3.78 7.84 -17.49
C SER A 161 3.89 6.44 -18.12
N GLY A 162 4.71 6.30 -19.17
CA GLY A 162 5.01 4.99 -19.74
C GLY A 162 5.68 4.04 -18.73
N GLN A 163 6.56 4.57 -17.88
CA GLN A 163 7.25 3.82 -16.84
C GLN A 163 6.28 3.33 -15.77
N ASP A 164 5.35 4.18 -15.34
CA ASP A 164 4.37 3.81 -14.32
C ASP A 164 3.43 2.72 -14.83
N ARG A 165 3.02 2.81 -16.09
CA ARG A 165 2.23 1.74 -16.73
C ARG A 165 2.99 0.42 -16.82
N ALA A 166 4.30 0.45 -17.06
CA ALA A 166 5.13 -0.74 -17.05
C ALA A 166 5.22 -1.38 -15.65
N VAL A 167 5.40 -0.57 -14.60
CA VAL A 167 5.39 -1.03 -13.20
C VAL A 167 4.04 -1.68 -12.84
N ALA A 168 2.93 -1.06 -13.23
CA ALA A 168 1.61 -1.63 -13.01
C ALA A 168 1.42 -2.97 -13.75
N ALA A 169 1.92 -3.08 -14.99
CA ALA A 169 1.89 -4.31 -15.76
C ALA A 169 2.72 -5.43 -15.09
N GLN A 170 3.91 -5.10 -14.62
CA GLN A 170 4.75 -6.03 -13.86
C GLN A 170 4.06 -6.50 -12.58
N ALA A 171 3.46 -5.58 -11.82
CA ALA A 171 2.70 -5.93 -10.62
C ALA A 171 1.53 -6.89 -10.92
N MET A 172 0.84 -6.71 -12.05
CA MET A 172 -0.19 -7.66 -12.49
C MET A 172 0.39 -9.04 -12.81
N GLN A 173 1.53 -9.11 -13.50
CA GLN A 173 2.19 -10.40 -13.80
C GLN A 173 2.58 -11.13 -12.51
N THR A 174 3.22 -10.45 -11.56
CA THR A 174 3.59 -11.03 -10.27
C THR A 174 2.38 -11.46 -9.45
N MET A 175 1.29 -10.68 -9.50
CA MET A 175 0.02 -11.05 -8.85
C MET A 175 -0.58 -12.34 -9.43
N LEU A 176 -0.57 -12.51 -10.75
CA LEU A 176 -1.07 -13.72 -11.42
C LEU A 176 -0.20 -14.94 -11.09
N GLN A 177 1.11 -14.76 -11.01
CA GLN A 177 2.02 -15.81 -10.57
C GLN A 177 1.71 -16.24 -9.13
N ALA A 178 1.60 -15.29 -8.20
CA ALA A 178 1.28 -15.59 -6.80
C ALA A 178 -0.10 -16.25 -6.64
N GLN A 179 -1.11 -15.87 -7.45
CA GLN A 179 -2.41 -16.57 -7.47
C GLN A 179 -2.28 -18.03 -7.89
N SER A 180 -1.40 -18.33 -8.84
CA SER A 180 -1.14 -19.70 -9.30
C SER A 180 -0.41 -20.52 -8.24
N GLU A 181 0.59 -19.92 -7.57
CA GLU A 181 1.33 -20.54 -6.45
C GLU A 181 0.40 -20.86 -5.27
N LEU A 182 -0.51 -19.92 -4.94
CA LEU A 182 -1.50 -20.11 -3.89
C LEU A 182 -2.41 -21.31 -4.17
N ALA A 183 -2.97 -21.39 -5.38
CA ALA A 183 -3.85 -22.48 -5.77
C ALA A 183 -3.14 -23.86 -5.75
N ALA A 184 -1.85 -23.90 -6.09
CA ALA A 184 -1.04 -25.11 -6.00
C ALA A 184 -0.80 -25.53 -4.54
N GLY A 185 -0.48 -24.59 -3.64
CA GLY A 185 -0.24 -24.87 -2.21
C GLY A 185 -1.48 -25.39 -1.46
N GLU A 186 -2.68 -24.92 -1.82
CA GLU A 186 -3.94 -25.45 -1.28
C GLU A 186 -4.24 -26.89 -1.73
N GLY A 187 -3.76 -27.28 -2.91
CA GLY A 187 -3.86 -28.65 -3.43
C GLY A 187 -2.93 -29.60 -2.67
N GLU A 188 -1.69 -29.20 -2.46
CA GLU A 188 -0.69 -29.96 -1.70
C GLU A 188 -1.16 -30.18 -0.25
N SER A 189 -1.64 -29.12 0.40
CA SER A 189 -2.12 -29.16 1.79
C SER A 189 -3.32 -30.09 1.95
N ARG A 190 -4.31 -30.02 1.05
CA ARG A 190 -5.47 -30.93 1.06
C ARG A 190 -5.08 -32.38 0.82
N THR A 191 -4.08 -32.64 -0.03
CA THR A 191 -3.60 -34.00 -0.31
C THR A 191 -2.83 -34.58 0.88
N ALA A 192 -2.04 -33.75 1.57
CA ALA A 192 -1.36 -34.11 2.81
C ALA A 192 -2.36 -34.39 3.95
N GLU A 193 -3.36 -33.54 4.15
CA GLU A 193 -4.41 -33.74 5.17
C GLU A 193 -5.27 -34.99 4.87
N ALA A 194 -5.62 -35.21 3.61
CA ALA A 194 -6.35 -36.42 3.20
C ALA A 194 -5.52 -37.69 3.45
N SER A 195 -4.22 -37.66 3.15
CA SER A 195 -3.32 -38.81 3.38
C SER A 195 -3.14 -39.09 4.87
N ALA A 196 -2.93 -38.06 5.69
CA ALA A 196 -2.84 -38.20 7.15
C ALA A 196 -4.15 -38.72 7.79
N SER A 197 -5.30 -38.29 7.27
CA SER A 197 -6.62 -38.75 7.73
C SER A 197 -6.87 -40.23 7.37
N VAL A 198 -6.40 -40.66 6.19
CA VAL A 198 -6.53 -42.06 5.74
C VAL A 198 -5.57 -42.98 6.50
N GLU A 199 -4.35 -42.54 6.83
CA GLU A 199 -3.43 -43.30 7.67
C GLU A 199 -3.89 -43.41 9.13
N GLY A 200 -4.49 -42.36 9.70
CA GLY A 200 -5.12 -42.43 11.02
C GLY A 200 -6.26 -43.44 11.07
N SER A 201 -7.16 -43.40 10.08
CA SER A 201 -8.29 -44.33 9.97
C SER A 201 -7.87 -45.79 9.73
N GLN A 202 -6.84 -46.03 8.92
CA GLN A 202 -6.29 -47.37 8.71
C GLN A 202 -5.50 -47.90 9.92
N GLY A 203 -4.83 -47.03 10.68
CA GLY A 203 -4.14 -47.38 11.91
C GLY A 203 -5.09 -47.87 13.01
N ASP A 204 -6.21 -47.16 13.20
CA ASP A 204 -7.24 -47.54 14.17
C ASP A 204 -7.95 -48.85 13.78
N ALA A 205 -8.29 -49.03 12.50
CA ALA A 205 -8.91 -50.26 12.01
C ALA A 205 -7.98 -51.49 12.12
N ARG A 206 -6.67 -51.31 11.88
CA ARG A 206 -5.67 -52.38 12.06
C ARG A 206 -5.46 -52.70 13.54
N SER A 207 -5.41 -51.69 14.42
CA SER A 207 -5.26 -51.89 15.87
C SER A 207 -6.46 -52.62 16.49
N ALA A 208 -7.68 -52.28 16.08
CA ALA A 208 -8.89 -52.99 16.50
C ALA A 208 -8.87 -54.46 16.06
N ARG A 209 -8.53 -54.72 14.78
CA ARG A 209 -8.47 -56.08 14.23
C ARG A 209 -7.35 -56.92 14.86
N SER A 210 -6.23 -56.31 15.26
CA SER A 210 -5.15 -56.99 16.00
C SER A 210 -5.57 -57.41 17.40
N ARG A 211 -6.28 -56.53 18.14
CA ARG A 211 -6.78 -56.86 19.49
C ARG A 211 -7.80 -58.00 19.44
N GLU A 212 -8.67 -58.00 18.45
CA GLU A 212 -9.68 -59.04 18.26
C GLU A 212 -9.06 -60.38 17.83
N ALA A 213 -7.99 -60.35 17.03
CA ALA A 213 -7.19 -61.53 16.70
C ALA A 213 -6.45 -62.11 17.92
N GLU A 214 -5.91 -61.26 18.80
CA GLU A 214 -5.25 -61.70 20.03
C GLU A 214 -6.24 -62.30 21.03
N GLU A 215 -7.43 -61.72 21.18
CA GLU A 215 -8.49 -62.28 22.03
C GLU A 215 -9.00 -63.63 21.50
N SER A 216 -9.18 -63.77 20.19
CA SER A 216 -9.59 -65.04 19.59
C SER A 216 -8.49 -66.10 19.70
N TYR A 217 -7.22 -65.75 19.53
CA TYR A 217 -6.11 -66.70 19.77
C TYR A 217 -6.02 -67.13 21.24
N ARG A 218 -6.24 -66.18 22.18
CA ARG A 218 -6.24 -66.46 23.62
C ARG A 218 -7.41 -67.35 24.03
N ASN A 219 -8.60 -67.17 23.44
CA ASN A 219 -9.77 -68.00 23.67
C ASN A 219 -9.61 -69.42 23.12
N VAL A 220 -9.07 -69.58 21.91
CA VAL A 220 -8.83 -70.90 21.31
C VAL A 220 -7.72 -71.65 22.06
N SER A 221 -6.65 -70.97 22.45
CA SER A 221 -5.58 -71.57 23.26
C SER A 221 -6.05 -71.97 24.66
N ALA A 222 -7.05 -71.29 25.22
CA ALA A 222 -7.66 -71.67 26.50
C ALA A 222 -8.58 -72.90 26.37
N MET A 223 -9.22 -73.12 25.21
CA MET A 223 -10.02 -74.33 24.96
C MET A 223 -9.18 -75.57 24.60
N ALA A 224 -7.99 -75.40 24.02
CA ALA A 224 -7.09 -76.50 23.67
C ALA A 224 -6.30 -77.07 24.87
N GLY A 225 -6.39 -76.44 26.05
CA GLY A 225 -5.70 -76.87 27.28
C GLY A 225 -6.39 -77.99 28.06
N ASP A 226 -7.60 -78.40 27.68
CA ASP A 226 -8.41 -79.37 28.44
C ASP A 226 -8.73 -80.66 27.66
N SER A 227 -7.69 -81.33 27.16
CA SER A 227 -7.83 -82.71 26.67
C SER A 227 -6.72 -83.58 27.23
N ARG A 228 -6.91 -84.01 28.49
CA ARG A 228 -6.10 -85.04 29.14
C ARG A 228 -6.81 -86.39 29.02
N TYR A 229 -6.17 -87.31 28.28
CA TYR A 229 -5.95 -88.72 28.60
C TYR A 229 -7.04 -89.50 29.35
N SER A 230 -7.64 -90.48 28.68
CA SER A 230 -8.17 -91.70 29.30
C SER A 230 -7.52 -92.91 28.65
N GLU A 231 -6.38 -93.34 29.21
CA GLU A 231 -5.84 -94.68 28.99
C GLU A 231 -6.67 -95.70 29.76
N SER A 232 -7.09 -96.77 29.09
CA SER A 232 -7.43 -98.03 29.77
C SER A 232 -6.86 -99.19 28.95
N VAL A 233 -5.67 -99.63 29.32
CA VAL A 233 -5.14 -100.95 28.96
C VAL A 233 -5.75 -101.99 29.89
N THR A 234 -6.35 -103.04 29.34
CA THR A 234 -6.46 -104.34 30.02
C THR A 234 -6.40 -105.45 28.97
N SER A 235 -5.31 -106.20 29.02
CA SER A 235 -5.07 -107.48 28.36
C SER A 235 -5.89 -108.59 29.03
N LEU A 236 -6.52 -109.50 28.27
CA LEU A 236 -6.53 -110.93 28.64
C LEU A 236 -6.94 -111.87 27.49
N PHE A 237 -6.20 -112.97 27.43
CA PHE A 237 -6.25 -114.18 26.59
C PHE A 237 -7.62 -114.85 26.34
N ALA A 238 -7.61 -115.64 25.25
CA ALA A 238 -8.41 -116.84 24.89
C ALA A 238 -9.39 -116.66 23.72
#